data_AF-A0A9D4HMS0-F1
#
_entry.id   AF-A0A9D4HMS0-F1
#
_cell.length_a   1.000
_cell.length_b   1.000
_cell.length_c   1.000
_cell.angle_alpha   90.00
_cell.angle_beta   90.00
_cell.angle_gamma   90.00
#
_symmetry.space_group_name_H-M   'P 1'
#
loop_
_entity.id
_entity.type
_entity.pdbx_description
1 polymer ?
#
loop_
_entity_poly.entity_id
_entity_poly.type
_entity_poly.pdbx_seq_one_letter_code
_entity_poly.pdbx_strand_id
1 'polypeptide(L)'
;MSAFERIVTNEGSGFHQNQDVFIAPQSGVYVFSSTIMCFPNGEVLAEIVHNGNPVTRIYCHGDSGRHDQGSQTAVFKMNYW
;
A
#
# COMPACT_ATOMS: atom_id res chain seq x y z
N MET A 1 -9.44 -11.08 5.70
CA MET A 1 -10.23 -9.83 5.62
C MET A 1 -9.28 -8.81 5.02
N SER A 2 -9.69 -8.10 3.98
CA SER A 2 -8.85 -7.09 3.32
C SER A 2 -8.62 -5.91 4.26
N ALA A 3 -7.42 -5.33 4.25
CA ALA A 3 -7.14 -4.07 4.94
C ALA A 3 -7.78 -2.86 4.24
N PHE A 4 -8.18 -3.01 2.97
CA PHE A 4 -8.78 -1.98 2.12
C PHE A 4 -10.20 -2.39 1.68
N GLU A 5 -11.16 -2.15 2.56
CA GLU A 5 -12.56 -2.59 2.37
C GLU A 5 -13.28 -1.92 1.19
N ARG A 6 -12.87 -0.71 0.82
CA ARG A 6 -13.50 0.08 -0.25
C ARG A 6 -12.59 0.26 -1.44
N ILE A 7 -13.01 -0.26 -2.59
CA ILE A 7 -12.38 0.00 -3.89
C ILE A 7 -13.06 1.20 -4.55
N VAL A 8 -12.29 2.26 -4.77
CA VAL A 8 -12.77 3.46 -5.49
C VAL A 8 -12.64 3.27 -7.01
N THR A 9 -11.54 2.65 -7.45
CA THR A 9 -11.26 2.36 -8.86
C THR A 9 -10.50 1.04 -8.99
N ASN A 10 -10.76 0.30 -10.07
CA ASN A 10 -10.01 -0.90 -10.44
C ASN A 10 -10.07 -1.13 -11.96
N GLU A 11 -9.77 -0.08 -12.72
CA GLU A 11 -9.71 -0.16 -14.18
C GLU A 11 -8.66 -1.19 -14.63
N GLY A 12 -9.03 -2.07 -15.56
CA GLY A 12 -8.18 -3.18 -16.00
C GLY A 12 -8.10 -4.37 -15.04
N SER A 13 -8.84 -4.33 -13.92
CA SER A 13 -9.00 -5.46 -12.97
C SER A 13 -7.69 -6.00 -12.40
N GLY A 14 -6.65 -5.16 -12.31
CA GLY A 14 -5.33 -5.57 -11.81
C GLY A 14 -5.25 -5.69 -10.29
N PHE A 15 -6.15 -5.06 -9.54
CA PHE A 15 -6.20 -5.17 -8.08
C PHE A 15 -7.15 -6.28 -7.61
N HIS A 16 -6.63 -7.21 -6.82
CA HIS A 16 -7.36 -8.34 -6.26
C HIS A 16 -7.65 -8.10 -4.77
N GLN A 17 -8.85 -7.59 -4.47
CA GLN A 17 -9.24 -7.15 -3.13
C GLN A 17 -9.05 -8.21 -2.04
N ASN A 18 -9.42 -9.45 -2.33
CA ASN A 18 -9.38 -10.53 -1.33
C ASN A 18 -7.94 -10.82 -0.83
N GLN A 19 -6.93 -10.39 -1.58
CA GLN A 19 -5.52 -10.60 -1.29
C GLN A 19 -4.77 -9.28 -1.02
N ASP A 20 -5.40 -8.12 -1.25
CA ASP A 20 -4.76 -6.79 -1.25
C ASP A 20 -3.51 -6.72 -2.16
N VAL A 21 -3.57 -7.43 -3.30
CA VAL A 21 -2.45 -7.53 -4.25
C VAL A 21 -2.84 -6.91 -5.58
N PHE A 22 -1.94 -6.09 -6.13
CA PHE A 22 -1.98 -5.66 -7.52
C PHE A 22 -1.10 -6.58 -8.37
N ILE A 23 -1.66 -7.13 -9.45
CA ILE A 23 -0.95 -7.90 -10.47
C ILE A 23 -0.85 -7.03 -11.73
N ALA A 24 0.37 -6.80 -12.20
CA ALA A 24 0.60 -6.01 -13.41
C ALA A 24 0.00 -6.73 -14.64
N PRO A 25 -0.98 -6.13 -15.33
CA PRO A 25 -1.57 -6.73 -16.53
C PRO A 25 -0.63 -6.64 -17.75
N GLN A 26 0.41 -5.81 -17.69
CA GLN A 26 1.42 -5.63 -18.73
C GLN A 26 2.78 -5.30 -18.10
N SER A 27 3.88 -5.61 -18.78
CA SER A 27 5.20 -5.14 -18.35
C SER A 27 5.30 -3.62 -18.49
N GLY A 28 5.75 -2.93 -17.45
CA GLY A 28 5.78 -1.47 -17.43
C GLY A 28 6.36 -0.89 -16.15
N VAL A 29 6.44 0.44 -16.10
CA VAL A 29 6.76 1.18 -14.87
C VAL A 29 5.46 1.52 -14.17
N TYR A 30 5.37 1.18 -12.89
CA TYR A 30 4.20 1.41 -12.05
C TYR A 30 4.55 2.35 -10.91
N VAL A 31 3.57 3.15 -10.50
CA VAL A 31 3.65 4.04 -9.34
C VAL A 31 2.67 3.54 -8.30
N PHE A 32 3.17 3.24 -7.12
CA PHE A 32 2.37 2.89 -5.95
C PHE A 32 2.50 3.99 -4.93
N SER A 33 1.39 4.53 -4.45
CA SER A 33 1.37 5.50 -3.36
C SER A 33 0.40 5.02 -2.30
N SER A 34 0.82 5.10 -1.04
CA SER A 34 -0.01 4.73 0.09
C SER A 34 0.18 5.72 1.23
N THR A 35 -0.91 6.00 1.93
CA THR A 35 -0.96 6.79 3.16
C THR A 35 -1.76 6.01 4.17
N ILE A 36 -1.18 5.78 5.34
CA ILE A 36 -1.82 5.04 6.42
C ILE A 36 -1.82 5.91 7.67
N MET A 37 -2.99 6.03 8.30
CA MET A 37 -3.18 6.76 9.55
C MET A 37 -3.21 5.79 10.72
N CYS A 38 -2.63 6.19 11.83
CA CYS A 38 -2.79 5.54 13.13
C CYS A 38 -3.54 6.45 14.09
N PHE A 39 -4.29 5.80 14.98
CA PHE A 39 -4.99 6.43 16.08
C PHE A 39 -4.01 6.90 17.18
N PRO A 40 -4.46 7.78 18.09
CA PRO A 40 -3.66 8.17 19.25
C PRO A 40 -3.17 6.98 20.07
N ASN A 41 -1.90 6.98 20.45
CA ASN A 41 -1.18 5.88 21.10
C ASN A 41 -1.13 4.58 20.27
N GLY A 42 -1.44 4.65 18.97
CA GLY A 42 -1.32 3.57 18.02
C GLY A 42 -0.04 3.70 17.20
N GLU A 43 0.50 2.56 16.78
CA GLU A 43 1.66 2.48 15.92
C GLU A 43 1.33 1.60 14.71
N VAL A 44 1.76 2.02 13.52
CA VAL A 44 1.68 1.20 12.32
C VAL A 44 3.06 1.15 11.67
N LEU A 45 3.49 -0.08 11.36
CA LEU A 45 4.58 -0.36 10.44
C LEU A 45 4.00 -1.13 9.25
N ALA A 46 4.10 -0.56 8.07
CA ALA A 46 3.61 -1.16 6.83
C ALA A 46 4.65 -1.00 5.72
N GLU A 47 4.54 -1.81 4.67
CA GLU A 47 5.49 -1.82 3.56
C GLU A 47 4.75 -1.93 2.23
N ILE A 48 5.28 -1.27 1.20
CA ILE A 48 4.92 -1.60 -0.19
C ILE A 48 5.86 -2.74 -0.57
N VAL A 49 5.29 -3.89 -0.93
CA VAL A 49 6.03 -5.13 -1.20
C VAL A 49 5.93 -5.50 -2.67
N HIS A 50 7.06 -5.84 -3.29
CA HIS A 50 7.13 -6.36 -4.65
C HIS A 50 7.69 -7.78 -4.65
N ASN A 51 6.84 -8.76 -4.98
CA ASN A 51 7.19 -10.20 -5.03
C ASN A 51 7.94 -10.69 -3.77
N GLY A 52 7.41 -10.33 -2.59
CA GLY A 52 7.98 -10.69 -1.29
C GLY A 52 9.12 -9.80 -0.79
N ASN A 53 9.57 -8.83 -1.60
CA ASN A 53 10.63 -7.90 -1.20
C ASN A 53 10.06 -6.53 -0.83
N PRO A 54 10.31 -6.03 0.40
CA PRO A 54 9.93 -4.68 0.78
C PRO A 54 10.64 -3.64 -0.08
N VAL A 55 9.88 -2.69 -0.63
CA VAL A 55 10.39 -1.58 -1.45
C VAL A 55 10.42 -0.29 -0.66
N THR A 56 9.45 -0.08 0.23
CA THR A 56 9.36 1.09 1.12
C THR A 56 8.88 0.69 2.50
N ARG A 57 9.10 1.56 3.48
CA ARG A 57 8.49 1.48 4.81
C ARG A 57 7.63 2.71 5.08
N ILE A 58 6.41 2.46 5.51
CA ILE A 58 5.45 3.43 5.99
C ILE A 58 5.37 3.25 7.50
N TYR A 59 5.68 4.32 8.23
CA TYR A 59 5.63 4.32 9.68
C TYR A 59 4.75 5.49 10.12
N CYS A 60 3.90 5.25 11.11
CA CYS A 60 3.26 6.32 11.85
C CYS A 60 3.18 5.92 13.33
N HIS A 61 3.26 6.92 14.19
CA HIS A 61 3.20 6.77 15.63
C HIS A 61 2.35 7.89 16.22
N GLY A 62 1.10 7.58 16.54
CA GLY A 62 0.17 8.53 17.13
C GLY A 62 0.55 8.83 18.58
N ASP A 63 0.76 10.10 18.92
CA ASP A 63 0.98 10.55 20.29
C ASP A 63 -0.34 10.62 21.09
N SER A 64 -0.25 10.95 22.38
CA SER A 64 -1.41 11.10 23.25
C SER A 64 -2.38 12.17 22.73
N GLY A 65 -3.57 11.72 22.34
CA GLY A 65 -4.62 12.56 21.77
C GLY A 65 -4.37 13.05 20.34
N ARG A 66 -3.34 12.56 19.63
CA ARG A 66 -3.04 12.94 18.25
C ARG A 66 -2.99 11.73 17.33
N HIS A 67 -3.68 11.85 16.20
CA HIS A 67 -3.46 10.94 15.08
C HIS A 67 -2.14 11.26 14.40
N ASP A 68 -1.53 10.25 13.80
CA ASP A 68 -0.38 10.42 12.92
C ASP A 68 -0.60 9.67 11.60
N GLN A 69 0.14 10.02 10.57
CA GLN A 69 0.10 9.32 9.29
C GLN A 69 1.48 9.17 8.66
N GLY A 70 1.71 8.03 8.04
CA GLY A 70 2.87 7.76 7.21
C GLY A 70 2.46 7.69 5.75
N SER A 71 3.23 8.31 4.86
CA SER A 71 3.01 8.26 3.41
C SER A 71 4.28 7.86 2.69
N GLN A 72 4.18 6.97 1.71
CA GLN A 72 5.28 6.64 0.81
C GLN A 72 4.79 6.45 -0.62
N THR A 73 5.69 6.73 -1.55
CA THR A 73 5.52 6.44 -2.97
C THR A 73 6.70 5.61 -3.45
N ALA A 74 6.40 4.50 -4.14
CA ALA A 74 7.36 3.64 -4.79
C ALA A 74 7.15 3.69 -6.31
N VAL A 75 8.25 3.74 -7.05
CA VAL A 75 8.24 3.64 -8.51
C VAL A 75 9.17 2.52 -8.91
N PHE A 76 8.64 1.49 -9.54
CA PHE A 76 9.45 0.36 -10.00
C PHE A 76 8.85 -0.30 -11.23
N LYS A 77 9.72 -0.98 -11.97
CA LYS A 77 9.32 -1.79 -13.13
C LYS A 77 8.73 -3.11 -12.64
N MET A 78 7.57 -3.45 -13.17
CA MET A 78 6.94 -4.77 -13.01
C MET A 78 6.90 -5.46 -14.37
N ASN A 79 6.97 -6.77 -14.35
CA ASN A 79 6.83 -7.60 -15.56
C ASN A 79 5.51 -8.36 -15.49
N TYR A 80 4.86 -8.54 -16.64
CA TYR A 80 3.80 -9.55 -16.76
C TYR A 80 4.43 -10.95 -16.75
N TRP A 81 3.67 -11.95 -16.30
CA TRP A 81 4.09 -13.35 -16.22
C TRP A 81 4.11 -14.05 -17.58
#